data_AF-A0A2A5E879-F1
#
_entry.id   AF-A0A2A5E879-F1
#
_cell.length_a   1.000
_cell.length_b   1.000
_cell.length_c   1.000
_cell.angle_alpha   90.00
_cell.angle_beta   90.00
_cell.angle_gamma   90.00
#
_symmetry.space_group_name_H-M   'P 1'
#
loop_
_entity.id
_entity.type
_entity.pdbx_description
1 polymer ?
#
loop_
_entity_poly.entity_id
_entity_poly.type
_entity_poly.pdbx_seq_one_letter_code
_entity_poly.pdbx_strand_id
1 'polypeptide(L)'
;MNFIFQIVYKILMLIASIFGLTYHEVNIIVYFIVIPGIFMYLLGRITNKKWLFAGFILIISFSLYIIPDFRYFSTYLFKQSVDFLNSFVFLGLNYIQASVVVCVILPILMLWALVRWNKHPQNKSKSS
;
A
#
# COMPACT_ATOMS: atom_id res chain seq x y z
N MET A 1 13.17 14.30 2.87
CA MET A 1 11.82 13.72 3.08
C MET A 1 10.71 14.64 2.54
N ASN A 2 10.74 15.95 2.80
CA ASN A 2 9.75 16.90 2.25
C ASN A 2 9.57 16.82 0.72
N PHE A 3 10.66 16.76 -0.04
CA PHE A 3 10.58 16.62 -1.51
C PHE A 3 9.87 15.33 -1.96
N ILE A 4 10.22 14.19 -1.34
CA ILE A 4 9.59 12.89 -1.63
C ILE A 4 8.10 12.94 -1.27
N PHE A 5 7.77 13.47 -0.10
CA PHE A 5 6.39 13.66 0.34
C PHE A 5 5.59 14.51 -0.67
N GLN A 6 6.16 15.62 -1.13
CA GLN A 6 5.52 16.50 -2.12
C GLN A 6 5.30 15.81 -3.47
N ILE A 7 6.27 15.00 -3.94
CA ILE A 7 6.09 14.20 -5.16
C ILE A 7 4.93 13.22 -4.99
N VAL A 8 4.96 12.43 -3.92
CA VAL A 8 3.92 11.44 -3.64
C VAL A 8 2.55 12.11 -3.53
N TYR A 9 2.46 13.20 -2.77
CA TYR A 9 1.23 13.98 -2.64
C TYR A 9 0.70 14.48 -3.99
N LYS A 10 1.57 15.04 -4.84
CA LYS A 10 1.19 15.51 -6.18
C LYS A 10 0.69 14.37 -7.07
N ILE A 11 1.34 13.21 -7.03
CA ILE A 11 0.91 12.03 -7.78
C ILE A 11 -0.47 11.57 -7.31
N LEU A 12 -0.69 11.47 -6.00
CA LEU A 12 -1.99 11.09 -5.45
C LEU A 12 -3.09 12.11 -5.81
N MET A 13 -2.78 13.40 -5.73
CA MET A 13 -3.70 14.46 -6.14
C MET A 13 -4.03 14.41 -7.64
N LEU A 14 -3.06 14.09 -8.49
CA LEU A 14 -3.28 13.91 -9.92
C LEU A 14 -4.22 12.73 -10.18
N ILE A 15 -3.98 11.59 -9.52
CA ILE A 15 -4.86 10.42 -9.59
C ILE A 15 -6.28 10.80 -9.11
N ALA A 16 -6.39 11.49 -7.97
CA ALA A 16 -7.67 11.95 -7.43
C ALA A 16 -8.45 12.80 -8.43
N SER A 17 -7.77 13.74 -9.09
CA SER A 17 -8.35 14.58 -10.15
C SER A 17 -8.84 13.77 -11.35
N ILE A 18 -8.03 12.80 -11.83
CA ILE A 18 -8.38 11.96 -12.99
C ILE A 18 -9.63 11.11 -12.71
N PHE A 19 -9.73 10.55 -11.50
CA PHE A 19 -10.83 9.65 -11.13
C PHE A 19 -12.03 10.36 -10.49
N GLY A 20 -11.99 11.67 -10.30
CA GLY A 20 -13.04 12.43 -9.60
C GLY A 20 -13.19 12.05 -8.13
N LEU A 21 -12.13 11.50 -7.52
CA LEU A 21 -12.09 11.06 -6.13
C LEU A 21 -11.43 12.12 -5.24
N THR A 22 -11.64 12.03 -3.94
CA THR A 22 -10.91 12.84 -2.97
C THR A 22 -9.50 12.29 -2.71
N TYR A 23 -8.61 13.14 -2.22
CA TYR A 23 -7.27 12.72 -1.79
C TYR A 23 -7.32 11.60 -0.74
N HIS A 24 -8.27 11.63 0.21
CA HIS A 24 -8.42 10.59 1.23
C HIS A 24 -8.78 9.24 0.61
N GLU A 25 -9.74 9.24 -0.32
CA GLU A 25 -10.16 8.03 -1.04
C GLU A 25 -9.00 7.41 -1.82
N VAL A 26 -8.26 8.22 -2.59
CA VAL A 26 -7.09 7.73 -3.34
C VAL A 26 -6.00 7.24 -2.40
N ASN A 27 -5.76 7.94 -1.28
CA ASN A 27 -4.78 7.52 -0.29
C ASN A 27 -5.13 6.11 0.25
N ILE A 28 -6.38 5.91 0.68
CA ILE A 28 -6.84 4.59 1.16
C ILE A 28 -6.75 3.53 0.06
N ILE A 29 -7.19 3.81 -1.17
CA ILE A 29 -7.09 2.86 -2.29
C ILE A 29 -5.62 2.46 -2.53
N VAL A 30 -4.71 3.42 -2.63
CA VAL A 30 -3.31 3.15 -2.94
C VAL A 30 -2.64 2.34 -1.83
N TYR A 31 -2.79 2.77 -0.57
CA TYR A 31 -2.04 2.19 0.54
C TYR A 31 -2.68 0.96 1.16
N PHE A 32 -4.00 0.80 1.09
CA PHE A 32 -4.71 -0.37 1.66
C PHE A 32 -5.12 -1.41 0.61
N ILE A 33 -5.20 -1.03 -0.67
CA ILE A 33 -5.63 -1.95 -1.75
C ILE A 33 -4.49 -2.23 -2.72
N VAL A 34 -3.93 -1.19 -3.36
CA VAL A 34 -2.96 -1.37 -4.45
C VAL A 34 -1.64 -1.94 -3.94
N ILE A 35 -1.02 -1.31 -2.95
CA ILE A 35 0.28 -1.77 -2.42
C ILE A 35 0.17 -3.17 -1.79
N PRO A 36 -0.80 -3.46 -0.90
CA PRO A 36 -1.03 -4.82 -0.40
C PRO A 36 -1.36 -5.82 -1.51
N GLY A 37 -2.12 -5.41 -2.52
CA GLY A 37 -2.42 -6.24 -3.69
C GLY A 37 -1.16 -6.65 -4.46
N ILE A 38 -0.22 -5.72 -4.65
CA ILE A 38 1.09 -6.02 -5.27
C ILE A 38 1.85 -7.04 -4.41
N PHE A 39 1.87 -6.89 -3.08
CA PHE A 39 2.50 -7.86 -2.18
C PHE A 39 1.86 -9.24 -2.29
N MET A 40 0.53 -9.33 -2.25
CA MET A 40 -0.20 -10.60 -2.36
C MET A 40 0.01 -11.27 -3.71
N TYR A 41 0.11 -10.49 -4.79
CA TYR A 41 0.44 -11.01 -6.12
C TYR A 41 1.86 -11.61 -6.16
N LEU A 42 2.87 -10.87 -5.67
CA LEU A 42 4.25 -11.36 -5.63
C LEU A 42 4.38 -12.59 -4.74
N LEU A 43 3.76 -12.56 -3.56
CA LEU A 43 3.78 -13.67 -2.61
C LEU A 43 3.08 -14.91 -3.18
N GLY A 44 1.95 -14.74 -3.86
CA GLY A 44 1.25 -15.80 -4.57
C GLY A 44 2.11 -16.44 -5.65
N ARG A 45 2.92 -15.65 -6.37
CA ARG A 45 3.88 -16.18 -7.35
C ARG A 45 5.00 -16.98 -6.68
N ILE A 46 5.59 -16.46 -5.60
CA ILE A 46 6.71 -17.12 -4.88
C ILE A 46 6.25 -18.45 -4.26
N THR A 47 5.05 -18.48 -3.69
CA THR A 47 4.49 -19.67 -3.03
C THR A 47 3.75 -20.61 -3.98
N ASN A 48 3.68 -20.29 -5.28
CA ASN A 48 2.81 -20.94 -6.28
C ASN A 48 1.31 -20.99 -5.91
N LYS A 49 0.87 -20.22 -4.91
CA LYS A 49 -0.52 -20.14 -4.46
C LYS A 49 -1.22 -18.95 -5.13
N LYS A 50 -1.62 -19.14 -6.39
CA LYS A 50 -2.38 -18.12 -7.16
C LYS A 50 -3.67 -17.66 -6.47
N TRP A 51 -4.21 -18.49 -5.57
CA TRP A 51 -5.41 -18.23 -4.80
C TRP A 51 -5.23 -17.09 -3.77
N LEU A 52 -3.99 -16.76 -3.36
CA LEU A 52 -3.75 -15.66 -2.42
C LEU A 52 -4.18 -14.31 -2.99
N PHE A 53 -3.85 -14.05 -4.25
CA PHE A 53 -4.25 -12.81 -4.92
C PHE A 53 -5.76 -12.78 -5.22
N ALA A 54 -6.31 -13.91 -5.68
CA ALA A 54 -7.74 -14.03 -5.93
C ALA A 54 -8.58 -13.85 -4.65
N GLY A 55 -8.16 -14.46 -3.54
CA GLY A 55 -8.80 -14.30 -2.24
C GLY A 55 -8.70 -12.87 -1.72
N PHE A 56 -7.55 -12.21 -1.92
CA PHE A 56 -7.40 -10.80 -1.59
C PHE A 56 -8.40 -9.92 -2.36
N ILE A 57 -8.52 -10.09 -3.68
CA ILE A 57 -9.50 -9.36 -4.50
C ILE A 57 -10.93 -9.62 -4.00
N LEU A 58 -11.28 -10.87 -3.71
CA LEU A 58 -12.61 -11.23 -3.24
C LEU A 58 -12.95 -10.54 -1.90
N ILE A 59 -12.00 -10.51 -0.96
CA ILE A 59 -12.18 -9.83 0.33
C ILE A 59 -12.35 -8.32 0.11
N ILE A 60 -11.53 -7.70 -0.73
CA ILE A 60 -11.66 -6.27 -1.04
C ILE A 60 -13.01 -5.95 -1.70
N SER A 61 -13.43 -6.72 -2.71
CA SER A 61 -14.72 -6.53 -3.38
C SER A 61 -15.89 -6.68 -2.40
N PHE A 62 -15.84 -7.68 -1.52
CA PHE A 62 -16.86 -7.86 -0.48
C PHE A 62 -16.88 -6.71 0.53
N SER A 63 -15.69 -6.22 0.92
CA SER A 63 -15.56 -5.09 1.85
C SER A 63 -16.13 -3.81 1.24
N LEU A 64 -15.80 -3.53 -0.02
CA LEU A 64 -16.33 -2.39 -0.76
C LEU A 64 -17.84 -2.47 -0.97
N TYR A 65 -18.40 -3.68 -1.12
CA TYR A 65 -19.84 -3.88 -1.22
C TYR A 65 -20.59 -3.58 0.09
N ILE A 66 -19.97 -3.87 1.24
CA ILE A 66 -20.57 -3.61 2.56
C ILE A 66 -20.53 -2.13 2.93
N ILE A 67 -19.52 -1.38 2.44
CA ILE A 67 -19.34 0.02 2.82
C ILE A 67 -20.40 0.89 2.10
N PRO A 68 -21.36 1.49 2.83
CA PRO A 68 -22.45 2.24 2.22
C PRO A 68 -21.99 3.62 1.71
N ASP A 69 -21.03 4.24 2.39
CA ASP A 69 -20.43 5.52 2.00
C ASP A 69 -18.90 5.40 2.04
N PHE A 70 -18.32 5.18 0.86
CA PHE A 70 -16.88 5.03 0.70
C PHE A 70 -16.10 6.30 1.08
N ARG A 71 -16.69 7.48 0.91
CA ARG A 71 -16.04 8.76 1.20
C ARG A 71 -15.93 9.00 2.70
N TYR A 72 -17.01 8.73 3.43
CA TYR A 72 -17.01 8.79 4.90
C TYR A 72 -16.03 7.77 5.47
N PHE A 73 -16.10 6.52 5.00
CA PHE A 73 -15.18 5.45 5.42
C PHE A 73 -13.71 5.81 5.16
N SER A 74 -13.41 6.30 3.95
CA SER A 74 -12.05 6.69 3.58
C SER A 74 -11.53 7.86 4.40
N THR A 75 -12.39 8.84 4.71
CA THR A 75 -12.02 9.98 5.56
C THR A 75 -11.77 9.53 7.01
N TYR A 76 -12.59 8.63 7.53
CA TYR A 76 -12.39 8.05 8.86
C TYR A 76 -11.07 7.27 8.95
N LEU A 77 -10.82 6.35 8.02
CA LEU A 77 -9.56 5.59 7.98
C LEU A 77 -8.34 6.48 7.75
N PHE A 78 -8.47 7.51 6.92
CA PHE A 78 -7.40 8.46 6.69
C PHE A 78 -7.04 9.20 7.98
N LYS A 79 -8.03 9.65 8.75
CA LYS A 79 -7.80 10.28 10.06
C LYS A 79 -7.08 9.34 11.02
N GLN A 80 -7.53 8.09 11.13
CA GLN A 80 -6.86 7.08 11.95
C GLN A 80 -5.40 6.83 11.49
N SER A 81 -5.15 6.85 10.19
CA SER A 81 -3.81 6.71 9.62
C SER A 81 -2.92 7.91 9.97
N VAL A 82 -3.47 9.13 9.93
CA VAL A 82 -2.77 10.35 10.36
C VAL A 82 -2.45 10.29 11.85
N ASP A 83 -3.39 9.85 12.68
CA ASP A 83 -3.17 9.71 14.13
C ASP A 83 -2.08 8.66 14.42
N PHE A 84 -2.08 7.53 13.71
CA PHE A 84 -1.01 6.53 13.76
C PHE A 84 0.35 7.12 13.32
N LEU A 85 0.40 7.89 12.23
CA LEU A 85 1.63 8.53 11.77
C LEU A 85 2.15 9.56 12.78
N ASN A 86 1.25 10.30 13.41
CA ASN A 86 1.58 11.26 14.46
C ASN A 86 2.04 10.59 15.75
N SER A 87 1.66 9.34 16.04
CA SER A 87 2.17 8.63 17.21
C SER A 87 3.69 8.38 17.13
N PHE A 88 4.28 8.41 15.93
CA PHE A 88 5.75 8.33 15.74
C PHE A 88 6.49 9.59 16.18
N VAL A 89 5.79 10.67 16.55
CA VAL A 89 6.42 11.83 17.20
C VAL A 89 7.11 11.42 18.50
N PHE A 90 6.62 10.40 19.21
CA PHE A 90 7.30 9.83 20.37
C PHE A 90 8.71 9.27 20.03
N LEU A 91 8.94 8.86 18.78
CA LEU A 91 10.23 8.39 18.28
C LEU A 91 11.07 9.51 17.63
N GLY A 92 10.63 10.77 17.76
CA GLY A 92 11.29 11.94 17.18
C GLY A 92 11.03 12.15 15.69
N LEU A 93 10.05 11.45 15.09
CA LEU A 93 9.69 11.60 13.69
C LEU A 93 8.51 12.54 13.53
N ASN A 94 8.68 13.59 12.72
CA ASN A 94 7.55 14.43 12.31
C ASN A 94 6.63 13.70 11.34
N TYR A 95 5.36 14.12 11.24
CA TYR A 95 4.37 13.53 10.33
C TYR A 95 4.89 13.26 8.91
N ILE A 96 5.56 14.24 8.30
CA ILE A 96 6.10 14.11 6.93
C ILE A 96 7.18 13.02 6.86
N GLN A 97 8.03 12.93 7.89
CA GLN A 97 9.08 11.92 7.95
C GLN A 97 8.49 10.53 8.15
N ALA A 98 7.59 10.38 9.12
CA ALA A 98 6.86 9.14 9.38
C ALA A 98 6.11 8.66 8.13
N SER A 99 5.44 9.57 7.40
CA SER A 99 4.72 9.26 6.17
C SER A 99 5.64 8.72 5.08
N VAL A 100 6.78 9.37 4.83
CA VAL A 100 7.74 8.88 3.82
C VAL A 100 8.34 7.53 4.24
N VAL A 101 8.64 7.34 5.52
CA VAL A 101 9.19 6.08 6.02
C VAL A 101 8.18 4.94 5.86
N VAL A 102 6.95 5.11 6.35
CA VAL A 102 5.94 4.06 6.40
C VAL A 102 5.30 3.82 5.03
N CYS A 103 5.04 4.86 4.25
CA CYS A 103 4.28 4.74 3.01
C CYS A 103 5.16 4.58 1.76
N VAL A 104 6.47 4.82 1.85
CA VAL A 104 7.40 4.75 0.70
C VAL A 104 8.56 3.82 0.98
N ILE A 105 9.36 4.12 2.01
CA ILE A 105 10.59 3.37 2.28
C ILE A 105 10.27 1.93 2.67
N LEU A 106 9.37 1.72 3.63
CA LEU A 106 9.00 0.39 4.10
C LEU A 106 8.41 -0.48 2.97
N PRO A 107 7.44 -0.03 2.15
CA PRO A 107 6.93 -0.82 1.04
C PRO A 107 8.00 -1.16 0.00
N ILE A 108 8.88 -0.21 -0.34
CA ILE A 108 9.99 -0.45 -1.29
C ILE A 108 10.94 -1.52 -0.75
N LEU A 109 11.32 -1.45 0.53
CA LEU A 109 12.18 -2.45 1.16
C LEU A 109 11.55 -3.84 1.16
N MET A 110 10.26 -3.92 1.50
CA MET A 110 9.51 -5.19 1.46
C MET A 110 9.42 -5.75 0.05
N LEU A 111 9.15 -4.91 -0.97
CA LEU A 111 9.09 -5.34 -2.37
C LEU A 111 10.45 -5.83 -2.84
N TRP A 112 11.52 -5.12 -2.50
CA TRP A 112 12.87 -5.52 -2.85
C TRP A 112 13.24 -6.87 -2.24
N ALA A 113 12.91 -7.10 -0.96
CA ALA A 113 13.10 -8.38 -0.29
C ALA A 113 12.32 -9.51 -0.98
N LEU A 114 11.03 -9.28 -1.31
CA LEU A 114 10.18 -10.25 -2.01
C LEU A 114 10.70 -10.57 -3.42
N VAL A 115 11.12 -9.57 -4.19
CA VAL A 115 11.68 -9.78 -5.54
C VAL A 115 12.99 -10.56 -5.46
N ARG A 116 13.87 -10.25 -4.50
CA ARG A 116 15.13 -10.98 -4.30
C ARG A 116 14.87 -12.43 -3.90
N TRP A 117 13.89 -12.66 -3.03
CA TRP A 117 13.47 -14.01 -2.67
C TRP A 117 12.91 -14.74 -3.89
N ASN A 118 12.08 -14.12 -4.73
CA ASN A 118 11.55 -14.74 -5.95
C ASN A 118 12.64 -15.20 -6.95
N LYS A 119 13.79 -14.51 -7.00
CA LYS A 119 14.93 -14.92 -7.84
C LYS A 119 15.67 -16.14 -7.29
N HIS A 120 15.60 -16.40 -5.99
CA HIS A 120 16.29 -17.51 -5.33
C HIS A 120 15.77 -18.93 -5.68
N PRO A 121 14.45 -19.22 -5.74
CA PRO A 121 13.94 -20.55 -6.06
C PRO A 121 14.15 -20.94 -7.54
N GLN A 122 14.22 -19.97 -8.45
CA GLN A 122 14.44 -20.22 -9.89
C GLN A 122 15.89 -20.63 -10.21
N ASN A 123 16.85 -20.34 -9.32
CA ASN A 123 18.25 -20.72 -9.51
C ASN A 123 18.60 -22.12 -8.98
N LYS A 124 17.69 -22.77 -8.23
CA LYS A 124 17.87 -24.14 -7.75
C LYS A 124 17.34 -25.22 -8.70
N SER A 125 16.55 -24.86 -9.72
CA SER A 125 16.00 -25.83 -10.69
C SER A 125 16.76 -25.86 -12.03
N LYS A 126 17.85 -25.12 -12.16
CA LYS A 126 18.73 -25.12 -13.36
C LYS A 126 20.10 -25.76 -13.12
N SER A 127 20.31 -26.37 -11.95
CA SER A 127 21.57 -27.01 -11.58
C SER A 127 21.40 -28.47 -11.13
N SER A 128 20.38 -29.17 -11.66
CA SER A 128 20.23 -30.61 -11.48
C SER A 128 19.93 -31.28 -12.80
#